data_AF-A0A7S3KHV4-F1
#
_entry.id   AF-A0A7S3KHV4-F1
#
_cell.length_a   1.000
_cell.length_b   1.000
_cell.length_c   1.000
_cell.angle_alpha   90.00
_cell.angle_beta   90.00
_cell.angle_gamma   90.00
#
_symmetry.space_group_name_H-M   'P 1'
#
loop_
_entity.id
_entity.type
_entity.pdbx_description
1 polymer ?
#
loop_
_entity_poly.entity_id
_entity_poly.type
_entity_poly.pdbx_seq_one_letter_code
_entity_poly.pdbx_strand_id
1 'polypeptide(L)'
;ELALFNRCIEKVKEVEPSFSLKLISCGLKIVGEGHINSQLKSCIEGLKKTKIIAGFDLVCEEEITPPLLTFQNLIRLAQEDEETPVNVYLHAGETSSRFG
;
A
#
# COMPACT_ATOMS: atom_id res chain seq x y z
N GLU A 1 -11.36 -0.07 -10.20
CA GLU A 1 -11.03 -1.32 -9.47
C GLU A 1 -11.73 -1.46 -8.13
N LEU A 2 -11.81 -0.40 -7.29
CA LEU A 2 -12.50 -0.45 -5.97
C LEU A 2 -13.93 -1.04 -6.00
N ALA A 3 -14.72 -0.74 -7.04
CA ALA A 3 -16.05 -1.31 -7.21
C ALA A 3 -16.04 -2.84 -7.38
N LEU A 4 -15.00 -3.40 -8.01
CA LEU A 4 -14.84 -4.85 -8.16
C LEU A 4 -14.54 -5.49 -6.80
N PHE A 5 -13.65 -4.90 -6.00
CA PHE A 5 -13.36 -5.38 -4.64
C PHE A 5 -14.61 -5.39 -3.76
N ASN A 6 -15.40 -4.30 -3.78
CA ASN A 6 -16.66 -4.25 -3.04
C ASN A 6 -17.61 -5.36 -3.50
N ARG A 7 -17.77 -5.56 -4.81
CA ARG A 7 -18.61 -6.63 -5.35
C ARG A 7 -18.14 -8.02 -4.89
N CYS A 8 -16.83 -8.26 -4.85
CA CYS A 8 -16.27 -9.52 -4.36
C CYS A 8 -16.52 -9.70 -2.86
N ILE A 9 -16.33 -8.66 -2.05
CA ILE A 9 -16.60 -8.71 -0.60
C ILE A 9 -18.06 -9.05 -0.33
N GLU A 10 -18.99 -8.39 -1.01
CA GLU A 10 -20.42 -8.64 -0.79
C GLU A 10 -20.80 -10.08 -1.18
N LYS A 11 -20.23 -10.63 -2.25
CA LYS A 11 -20.40 -12.05 -2.60
C LYS A 11 -19.85 -13.01 -1.54
N VAL A 12 -18.69 -12.71 -0.94
CA VAL A 12 -18.14 -13.55 0.13
C VAL A 12 -19.04 -13.51 1.35
N LYS A 13 -19.61 -12.34 1.68
CA LYS A 13 -20.53 -12.17 2.81
C LYS A 13 -21.86 -12.90 2.65
N GLU A 14 -22.28 -13.22 1.43
CA GLU A 14 -23.45 -14.09 1.20
C GLU A 14 -23.24 -15.49 1.81
N VAL A 15 -21.98 -15.95 1.91
CA VAL A 15 -21.61 -17.27 2.44
C VAL A 15 -21.04 -17.17 3.85
N GLU A 16 -20.25 -16.13 4.13
CA GLU A 16 -19.64 -15.87 5.44
C GLU A 16 -19.93 -14.42 5.88
N PRO A 17 -21.08 -14.16 6.55
CA PRO A 17 -21.51 -12.81 6.90
C PRO A 17 -20.53 -12.05 7.81
N SER A 18 -19.67 -12.74 8.56
CA SER A 18 -18.67 -12.10 9.43
C SER A 18 -17.40 -11.65 8.68
N PHE A 19 -17.28 -12.00 7.40
CA PHE A 19 -16.12 -11.66 6.59
C PHE A 19 -15.91 -10.15 6.49
N SER A 20 -14.68 -9.71 6.74
CA SER A 20 -14.24 -8.34 6.53
C SER A 20 -12.88 -8.30 5.86
N LEU A 21 -12.64 -7.27 5.06
CA LEU A 21 -11.42 -7.10 4.29
C LEU A 21 -11.03 -5.63 4.23
N LYS A 22 -9.72 -5.39 4.23
CA LYS A 22 -9.10 -4.12 3.88
C LYS A 22 -8.07 -4.32 2.79
N LEU A 23 -7.84 -3.28 2.00
CA LEU A 23 -6.82 -3.26 0.94
C LEU A 23 -5.62 -2.45 1.40
N ILE A 24 -4.43 -2.97 1.13
CA ILE A 24 -3.20 -2.20 1.19
C ILE A 24 -2.80 -1.93 -0.27
N SER A 25 -2.68 -0.66 -0.62
CA SER A 25 -2.23 -0.27 -1.96
C SER A 25 -0.72 -0.42 -2.05
N CYS A 26 -0.19 -0.98 -3.12
CA CYS A 26 1.25 -1.23 -3.23
C CYS A 26 1.88 -0.41 -4.35
N GLY A 27 3.09 0.11 -4.12
CA GLY A 27 3.97 0.65 -5.16
C GLY A 27 5.11 -0.31 -5.47
N LEU A 28 5.46 -0.44 -6.75
CA LEU A 28 6.54 -1.31 -7.20
C LEU A 28 7.89 -0.59 -7.13
N LYS A 29 8.78 -1.00 -6.22
CA LYS A 29 10.10 -0.36 -6.00
C LYS A 29 10.94 -0.29 -7.27
N ILE A 30 10.87 -1.32 -8.12
CA ILE A 30 11.64 -1.45 -9.36
C ILE A 30 11.35 -0.34 -10.39
N VAL A 31 10.18 0.31 -10.33
CA VAL A 31 9.79 1.34 -11.30
C VAL A 31 10.34 2.72 -10.92
N GLY A 32 10.67 2.94 -9.64
CA GLY A 32 11.32 4.17 -9.15
C GLY A 32 10.36 5.22 -8.59
N GLU A 33 10.95 6.34 -8.13
CA GLU A 33 10.29 7.36 -7.30
C GLU A 33 9.03 7.98 -7.93
N GLY A 34 9.05 8.27 -9.23
CA GLY A 34 7.90 8.86 -9.92
C GLY A 34 6.67 7.96 -9.85
N HIS A 35 6.86 6.64 -9.97
CA HIS A 35 5.81 5.66 -9.80
C HIS A 35 5.33 5.63 -8.34
N ILE A 36 6.23 5.53 -7.37
CA ILE A 36 5.87 5.50 -5.94
C ILE A 36 5.05 6.74 -5.55
N ASN A 37 5.48 7.93 -5.97
CA ASN A 37 4.74 9.16 -5.74
C ASN A 37 3.33 9.13 -6.37
N SER A 38 3.22 8.62 -7.60
CA SER A 38 1.91 8.47 -8.26
C SER A 38 0.98 7.52 -7.48
N GLN A 39 1.51 6.40 -6.97
CA GLN A 39 0.73 5.41 -6.24
C GLN A 39 0.33 5.90 -4.84
N LEU A 40 1.21 6.64 -4.15
CA LEU A 40 0.86 7.31 -2.90
C LEU A 40 -0.28 8.33 -3.08
N LYS A 41 -0.22 9.15 -4.14
CA LYS A 41 -1.31 10.08 -4.46
C LYS A 41 -2.62 9.35 -4.73
N SER A 42 -2.59 8.26 -5.50
CA SER A 42 -3.77 7.42 -5.73
C SER A 42 -4.29 6.77 -4.44
N CYS A 43 -3.40 6.37 -3.54
CA CYS A 43 -3.76 5.83 -2.21
C CYS A 43 -4.47 6.90 -1.37
N ILE A 44 -3.94 8.12 -1.29
CA ILE A 44 -4.56 9.27 -0.61
C ILE A 44 -5.96 9.55 -1.17
N GLU A 45 -6.10 9.65 -2.50
CA GLU A 45 -7.41 9.83 -3.11
C GLU A 45 -8.37 8.68 -2.79
N GLY A 46 -7.86 7.44 -2.76
CA GLY A 46 -8.63 6.28 -2.40
C GLY A 46 -9.13 6.33 -0.95
N LEU A 47 -8.25 6.67 -0.01
CA LEU A 47 -8.59 6.85 1.42
C LEU A 47 -9.68 7.91 1.63
N LYS A 48 -9.67 8.99 0.84
CA LYS A 48 -10.73 10.02 0.84
C LYS A 48 -12.08 9.48 0.33
N LYS A 49 -12.07 8.50 -0.57
CA LYS A 49 -13.26 8.00 -1.28
C LYS A 49 -13.85 6.72 -0.69
N THR A 50 -13.08 5.93 0.05
CA THR A 50 -13.52 4.62 0.53
C THR A 50 -12.85 4.21 1.83
N LYS A 51 -13.60 3.49 2.67
CA LYS A 51 -13.09 2.90 3.92
C LYS A 51 -12.39 1.55 3.71
N ILE A 52 -12.39 1.00 2.50
CA ILE A 52 -11.79 -0.33 2.26
C ILE A 52 -10.26 -0.28 2.30
N ILE A 53 -9.64 0.85 1.96
CA ILE A 53 -8.18 0.99 1.98
C ILE A 53 -7.70 1.19 3.42
N ALA A 54 -6.69 0.43 3.83
CA ALA A 54 -6.03 0.55 5.12
C ALA A 54 -4.74 1.39 5.06
N GLY A 55 -4.04 1.39 3.92
CA GLY A 55 -2.80 2.13 3.77
C GLY A 55 -2.00 1.72 2.54
N PHE A 56 -0.68 1.90 2.63
CA PHE A 56 0.27 1.73 1.53
C PHE A 56 1.45 0.82 1.88
N ASP A 57 2.03 0.17 0.87
CA ASP A 57 3.22 -0.69 0.99
C ASP A 57 4.16 -0.51 -0.22
N LEU A 58 5.44 -0.81 -0.01
CA LEU A 58 6.50 -0.86 -1.02
C LEU A 58 6.92 -2.32 -1.23
N VAL A 59 6.62 -2.85 -2.40
CA VAL A 59 6.83 -4.27 -2.73
C VAL A 59 7.90 -4.44 -3.82
N CYS A 60 8.20 -5.70 -4.12
CA CYS A 60 9.29 -6.25 -4.96
C CYS A 60 10.44 -6.83 -4.13
N GLU A 61 11.21 -7.73 -4.76
CA GLU A 61 12.35 -8.44 -4.19
C GLU A 61 13.36 -7.47 -3.55
N GLU A 62 13.51 -7.54 -2.23
CA GLU A 62 14.26 -6.55 -1.44
C GLU A 62 15.76 -6.49 -1.76
N GLU A 63 16.36 -7.60 -2.17
CA GLU A 63 17.80 -7.68 -2.43
C GLU A 63 18.23 -6.97 -3.72
N ILE A 64 17.34 -6.90 -4.73
CA ILE A 64 17.67 -6.41 -6.07
C ILE A 64 16.93 -5.13 -6.45
N THR A 65 16.05 -4.63 -5.57
CA THR A 65 15.32 -3.38 -5.78
C THR A 65 15.77 -2.30 -4.81
N PRO A 66 15.50 -1.01 -5.09
CA PRO A 66 15.95 0.07 -4.22
C PRO A 66 15.46 -0.11 -2.77
N PRO A 67 16.32 0.14 -1.77
CA PRO A 67 15.95 0.01 -0.36
C PRO A 67 14.90 1.04 0.05
N LEU A 68 14.19 0.80 1.15
CA LEU A 68 13.16 1.72 1.68
C LEU A 68 13.67 3.16 1.86
N LEU A 69 14.96 3.30 2.23
CA LEU A 69 15.60 4.59 2.43
C LEU A 69 15.54 5.49 1.19
N THR A 70 15.55 4.90 -0.02
CA THR A 70 15.38 5.63 -1.28
C THR A 70 14.06 6.40 -1.33
N PHE A 71 13.00 5.86 -0.73
CA PHE A 71 11.65 6.43 -0.79
C PHE A 71 11.23 7.15 0.50
N GLN A 72 12.13 7.29 1.49
CA GLN A 72 11.82 7.78 2.84
C GLN A 72 11.07 9.13 2.83
N ASN A 73 11.45 10.04 1.94
CA ASN A 73 10.85 11.37 1.88
C ASN A 73 9.40 11.31 1.37
N LEU A 74 9.12 10.46 0.39
CA LEU A 74 7.77 10.27 -0.14
C LEU A 74 6.87 9.61 0.92
N ILE A 75 7.38 8.61 1.62
CA ILE A 75 6.68 7.94 2.72
C ILE A 75 6.33 8.95 3.81
N ARG A 76 7.34 9.69 4.29
CA ARG A 76 7.17 10.70 5.34
C ARG A 76 6.13 11.74 4.95
N LEU A 77 6.21 12.29 3.74
CA LEU A 77 5.24 13.28 3.25
C LEU A 77 3.81 12.71 3.18
N ALA A 78 3.64 11.44 2.82
CA ALA A 78 2.33 10.80 2.81
C ALA A 78 1.77 10.51 4.22
N GLN A 79 2.64 10.19 5.17
CA GLN A 79 2.26 10.02 6.58
C GLN A 79 1.89 11.35 7.25
N GLU A 80 2.53 12.44 6.83
CA GLU A 80 2.32 13.81 7.33
C GLU A 80 1.23 14.59 6.56
N ASP A 81 0.53 13.98 5.59
CA ASP A 81 -0.57 14.64 4.89
C ASP A 81 -1.63 15.11 5.88
N GLU A 82 -1.90 16.43 5.91
CA GLU A 82 -2.74 17.05 6.94
C GLU A 82 -4.21 16.59 6.88
N GLU A 83 -4.70 16.26 5.68
CA GLU A 83 -6.09 15.87 5.47
C GLU A 83 -6.29 14.36 5.56
N THR A 84 -5.33 13.58 5.08
CA THR A 84 -5.45 12.14 4.88
C THR A 84 -4.10 11.45 5.07
N PRO A 85 -3.62 11.37 6.33
CA PRO A 85 -2.37 10.71 6.64
C PRO A 85 -2.43 9.23 6.25
N VAL A 86 -1.41 8.77 5.54
CA VAL A 86 -1.33 7.39 5.03
C VAL A 86 -0.65 6.49 6.06
N ASN A 87 -1.31 5.41 6.48
CA ASN A 87 -0.64 4.32 7.19
C ASN A 87 0.24 3.53 6.23
N VAL A 88 1.44 3.12 6.66
CA VAL A 88 2.34 2.29 5.85
C VAL A 88 2.58 0.92 6.48
N TYR A 89 2.65 -0.11 5.64
CA TYR A 89 2.80 -1.51 6.02
C TYR A 89 3.92 -2.12 5.19
N LEU A 90 5.17 -1.70 5.46
CA LEU A 90 6.31 -1.95 4.58
C LEU A 90 6.82 -3.39 4.71
N HIS A 91 7.04 -4.04 3.57
CA HIS A 91 7.93 -5.20 3.52
C HIS A 91 9.34 -4.79 3.98
N ALA A 92 9.88 -5.53 4.93
CA ALA A 92 11.23 -5.35 5.44
C ALA A 92 11.80 -6.68 5.96
N GLY A 93 13.03 -6.99 5.58
CA GLY A 93 13.74 -8.19 6.02
C GLY A 93 13.48 -9.42 5.17
N GLU A 94 12.90 -9.27 3.99
CA GLU A 94 12.77 -10.34 2.99
C GLU A 94 14.12 -10.55 2.28
N THR A 95 15.09 -11.11 3.00
CA THR A 95 16.43 -11.40 2.48
C THR A 95 16.88 -12.81 2.85
N SER A 96 17.61 -13.43 1.92
CA SER A 96 18.36 -14.67 2.10
C SER A 96 19.68 -14.44 2.88
N SER A 97 20.13 -13.19 2.97
CA SER A 97 21.32 -12.81 3.71
C SER A 97 21.06 -12.77 5.22
N ARG A 98 21.92 -13.44 5.99
CA ARG A 98 21.82 -13.46 7.47
C ARG A 98 22.35 -12.21 8.15
N PHE A 99 22.87 -11.26 7.36
CA PHE A 99 23.50 -10.03 7.82
C PHE A 99 22.94 -8.89 6.98
N GLY A 100 21.73 -8.44 7.34
CA GLY A 100 21.19 -7.16 6.86
C GLY A 100 21.98 -5.99 7.42
#